data_AF-A0A014Q8K0-F1
#
_entry.id   AF-A0A014Q8K0-F1
#
_cell.length_a   1.000
_cell.length_b   1.000
_cell.length_c   1.000
_cell.angle_alpha   90.00
_cell.angle_beta   90.00
_cell.angle_gamma   90.00
#
_symmetry.space_group_name_H-M   'P 1'
#
loop_
_entity.id
_entity.type
_entity.pdbx_description
1 polymer ?
#
loop_
_entity_poly.entity_id
_entity_poly.type
_entity_poly.pdbx_seq_one_letter_code
_entity_poly.pdbx_strand_id
1 'polypeptide(L)' 'MIFGFTEQQISEFFLTYGVGAFILFMLFIIGHLAWQSKAGKFGTFVLFLGLAVGFIGFLAKVVIQWYLEK' A
#
# COMPACT_ATOMS: atom_id res chain seq x y z
N MET A 1 -19.80 7.05 20.99
CA MET A 1 -18.38 7.26 21.36
C MET A 1 -17.80 5.91 21.75
N ILE A 2 -16.92 5.34 20.94
CA ILE A 2 -16.20 4.10 21.26
C ILE A 2 -14.83 4.54 21.78
N PHE A 3 -14.43 4.13 22.99
CA PHE A 3 -13.13 4.48 23.61
C PHE A 3 -12.82 5.99 23.76
N GLY A 4 -13.83 6.86 23.77
CA GLY A 4 -13.63 8.31 23.93
C GLY A 4 -13.25 9.05 22.64
N PHE A 5 -13.17 8.36 21.50
CA PHE A 5 -12.99 8.95 20.18
C PHE A 5 -14.31 8.97 19.39
N THR A 6 -14.43 9.90 18.44
CA THR A 6 -15.55 9.89 17.49
C THR A 6 -15.38 8.73 16.51
N GLU A 7 -16.48 8.17 16.00
CA GLU A 7 -16.44 7.09 15.01
C GLU A 7 -15.70 7.52 13.74
N GLN A 8 -15.77 8.82 13.42
CA GLN A 8 -15.03 9.46 12.34
C GLN A 8 -13.52 9.42 12.57
N GLN A 9 -13.03 9.76 13.77
CA GLN A 9 -11.61 9.71 14.08
C GLN A 9 -11.04 8.29 14.04
N ILE A 10 -11.78 7.30 14.54
CA ILE A 10 -11.35 5.90 14.48
C ILE A 10 -11.33 5.42 13.02
N SER A 11 -12.32 5.80 12.23
CA SER A 11 -12.41 5.43 10.81
C SER A 11 -11.28 6.05 9.99
N GLU A 12 -11.00 7.35 10.15
CA GLU A 12 -9.90 8.02 9.45
C GLU A 12 -8.54 7.43 9.84
N PHE A 13 -8.34 7.13 11.12
CA PHE A 13 -7.11 6.51 11.58
C PHE A 13 -6.89 5.13 10.95
N PHE A 14 -7.93 4.30 10.92
CA PHE A 14 -7.85 2.95 10.34
C PHE A 14 -7.73 2.97 8.81
N LEU A 15 -8.46 3.88 8.14
CA LEU A 15 -8.39 4.06 6.69
C LEU A 15 -7.02 4.60 6.25
N THR A 16 -6.35 5.39 7.08
CA THR A 16 -5.03 5.94 6.76
C THR A 16 -3.92 4.95 7.10
N TYR A 17 -3.84 4.55 8.37
CA TYR A 17 -2.73 3.72 8.86
C TYR A 17 -2.99 2.23 8.65
N GLY A 18 -4.23 1.75 8.84
CA GLY A 18 -4.60 0.35 8.66
C GLY A 18 -4.51 -0.10 7.20
N VAL A 19 -5.07 0.69 6.28
CA VAL A 19 -4.98 0.40 4.84
C VAL A 19 -3.54 0.55 4.34
N GLY A 20 -2.81 1.57 4.80
CA GLY A 20 -1.40 1.76 4.44
C GLY A 20 -0.52 0.58 4.88
N ALA A 21 -0.70 0.11 6.12
CA ALA A 21 0.00 -1.07 6.63
C ALA A 21 -0.37 -2.35 5.89
N PHE A 22 -1.65 -2.51 5.52
CA PHE A 22 -2.13 -3.66 4.75
C PHE A 22 -1.51 -3.71 3.34
N ILE A 23 -1.40 -2.56 2.67
CA ILE A 23 -0.75 -2.46 1.34
C ILE A 23 0.74 -2.79 1.43
N LEU A 24 1.44 -2.28 2.45
CA LEU A 24 2.84 -2.65 2.69
C LEU A 24 3.02 -4.15 2.92
N PHE A 25 2.11 -4.77 3.66
CA PHE A 25 2.12 -6.21 3.89
C PHE A 25 1.90 -7.00 2.58
N MET A 26 1.00 -6.55 1.72
CA MET A 26 0.83 -7.14 0.37
C MET A 26 2.11 -7.05 -0.47
N LEU A 27 2.82 -5.91 -0.45
CA LEU A 27 4.10 -5.75 -1.16
C LEU A 27 5.16 -6.71 -0.62
N PHE A 28 5.22 -6.89 0.70
CA PHE A 28 6.14 -7.83 1.34
C PHE A 28 5.88 -9.28 0.90
N ILE A 29 4.61 -9.69 0.84
CA ILE A 29 4.21 -11.02 0.35
C ILE A 29 4.65 -11.21 -1.11
N ILE A 30 4.40 -10.22 -1.97
CA ILE A 30 4.76 -10.31 -3.40
C ILE A 30 6.28 -10.37 -3.57
N GLY A 31 7.04 -9.57 -2.81
CA GLY A 31 8.51 -9.62 -2.81
C GLY A 31 9.05 -10.97 -2.33
N HIS A 32 8.47 -11.51 -1.26
CA HIS A 32 8.83 -12.84 -0.76
C HIS A 32 8.48 -13.94 -1.76
N LEU A 33 7.33 -13.85 -2.43
CA LEU A 33 6.90 -14.77 -3.48
C LEU A 33 7.83 -14.70 -4.70
N ALA A 34 8.24 -13.50 -5.13
CA ALA A 34 9.22 -13.31 -6.20
C ALA A 34 10.53 -14.04 -5.93
N TRP A 35 10.98 -14.02 -4.66
CA TRP A 35 12.21 -14.65 -4.24
C TRP A 35 12.06 -16.18 -4.14
N GLN A 36 10.97 -16.66 -3.55
CA GLN A 36 10.61 -18.09 -3.45
C GLN A 36 10.41 -18.74 -4.82
N SER A 37 9.74 -18.05 -5.75
CA SER A 37 9.44 -18.60 -7.08
C SER A 37 10.67 -18.68 -8.00
N LYS A 38 11.87 -18.30 -7.54
CA LYS A 38 13.08 -18.15 -8.37
C LYS A 38 12.74 -17.45 -9.68
N ALA A 39 11.93 -16.39 -9.59
CA ALA A 39 11.58 -15.59 -10.76
C ALA A 39 12.92 -15.12 -11.34
N GLY A 40 13.34 -15.71 -12.46
CA GLY A 40 14.64 -15.41 -13.07
C GLY A 40 14.73 -13.94 -13.45
N LYS A 41 15.82 -13.50 -14.08
CA LYS A 41 16.03 -12.07 -14.43
C LYS A 41 14.81 -11.41 -15.11
N PHE A 42 14.10 -12.17 -15.95
CA PHE A 42 12.87 -11.72 -16.60
C PHE A 42 11.65 -11.68 -15.67
N GLY A 43 11.49 -12.69 -14.80
CA GLY A 43 10.41 -12.74 -13.83
C GLY A 43 10.53 -11.65 -12.76
N THR A 44 11.74 -11.39 -12.24
CA THR A 44 11.98 -10.27 -11.32
C THR A 44 11.70 -8.93 -12.01
N PHE A 45 12.06 -8.77 -13.28
CA PHE A 45 11.80 -7.54 -14.05
C PHE A 45 10.31 -7.26 -14.23
N VAL A 46 9.52 -8.28 -14.59
CA VAL A 46 8.06 -8.16 -14.73
C VAL A 46 7.39 -7.92 -13.37
N LEU A 47 7.86 -8.59 -12.32
CA LEU A 47 7.42 -8.34 -10.94
C LEU A 47 7.73 -6.90 -10.51
N PHE A 48 8.92 -6.39 -10.81
CA PHE A 48 9.30 -5.01 -10.48
C PHE A 48 8.48 -3.99 -11.26
N LEU A 49 8.19 -4.25 -12.54
CA LEU A 49 7.29 -3.41 -13.34
C LEU A 49 5.86 -3.41 -12.78
N GLY A 50 5.29 -4.58 -12.51
CA GLY A 50 3.95 -4.70 -11.95
C GLY A 50 3.83 -4.06 -10.56
N LEU A 51 4.83 -4.28 -9.70
CA LEU A 51 4.88 -3.73 -8.35
C LEU A 51 5.11 -2.21 -8.36
N ALA A 52 6.02 -1.72 -9.20
CA ALA A 52 6.31 -0.29 -9.31
C ALA A 52 5.08 0.48 -9.78
N VAL A 53 4.32 -0.01 -10.76
CA VAL A 53 3.10 0.65 -11.23
C VAL A 53 2.04 0.72 -10.11
N GLY A 54 1.83 -0.38 -9.38
CA GLY A 54 0.88 -0.40 -8.26
C GLY A 54 1.27 0.54 -7.13
N PHE A 55 2.56 0.57 -6.77
CA PHE A 55 3.06 1.45 -5.71
C PHE A 55 3.03 2.93 -6.11
N ILE A 56 3.40 3.24 -7.35
CA ILE A 56 3.34 4.61 -7.90
C ILE A 56 1.89 5.11 -7.92
N GLY A 57 0.92 4.27 -8.32
CA GLY A 57 -0.50 4.63 -8.30
C GLY A 57 -1.02 4.93 -6.89
N PHE A 58 -0.60 4.12 -5.90
CA PHE A 58 -0.93 4.38 -4.49
C PHE A 58 -0.30 5.66 -3.98
N LEU A 59 0.99 5.91 -4.28
CA LEU A 59 1.67 7.15 -3.92
C LEU A 59 1.00 8.37 -4.55
N ALA A 60 0.63 8.28 -5.84
CA ALA A 60 -0.08 9.34 -6.53
C ALA A 60 -1.43 9.64 -5.86
N LYS A 61 -2.19 8.61 -5.44
CA LYS A 61 -3.43 8.81 -4.68
C LYS A 61 -3.20 9.56 -3.37
N VAL A 62 -2.16 9.21 -2.61
CA VAL A 62 -1.81 9.91 -1.36
C VAL A 62 -1.41 11.36 -1.62
N VAL A 63 -0.59 11.61 -2.65
CA VAL A 63 -0.14 12.96 -3.02
C VAL A 63 -1.31 13.81 -3.51
N ILE A 64 -2.20 13.25 -4.32
CA ILE A 64 -3.40 13.93 -4.79
C ILE A 64 -4.33 14.24 -3.63
N GLN A 65 -4.56 13.28 -2.72
CA GLN A 65 -5.36 13.50 -1.51
C GLN A 65 -4.78 14.61 -0.64
N TRP A 66 -3.45 14.63 -0.45
CA TRP A 66 -2.76 15.70 0.28
C TRP A 66 -2.84 17.06 -0.42
N TYR A 67 -2.91 17.09 -1.75
CA TYR A 67 -3.09 18.32 -2.52
C TYR A 67 -4.54 18.83 -2.52
N LEU A 68 -5.53 17.92 -2.44
CA LEU A 68 -6.97 18.23 -2.42
C LEU A 68 -7.51 18.56 -1.02
N GLU A 69 -6.95 17.96 0.03
CA GLU A 69 -7.29 18.26 1.44
C GLU A 69 -6.57 19.51 1.98
N LYS A 70 -5.67 20.11 1.19
CA LYS A 70 -5.00 21.38 1.50
C LYS A 70 -5.85 22.57 1.10
#